data_AF-A0A453PXZ6-F1
#
_entry.id   AF-A0A453PXZ6-F1
#
_cell.length_a   1.000
_cell.length_b   1.000
_cell.length_c   1.000
_cell.angle_alpha   90.00
_cell.angle_beta   90.00
_cell.angle_gamma   90.00
#
_symmetry.space_group_name_H-M   'P 1'
#
loop_
_entity.id
_entity.type
_entity.pdbx_description
1 polymer ?
#
loop_
_entity_poly.entity_id
_entity_poly.type
_entity_poly.pdbx_seq_one_letter_code
_entity_poly.pdbx_strand_id
1 'polypeptide(L)'
;GSRIRPDPMEASSSSSPAGPAPGPPPSIPPSGDQGVWADVSPLIAAACADLQDGELVHGENFSLFAAMSALEIMDPKMDSGIERSGYYSIDEAIEDGIAPVPLSLDRTLDIQRTLDVIDHLFSCEATWHKGHTLAQTVFTCIYLMKMERISSHAVLNSFCRILRATCNSVISVVSTARTHEEEDLFTMSFGLPLNGEGDDKCLSVLNSVEETISRQLRACKSQALSKKKTLEG
;
A
#
# COMPACT_ATOMS: atom_id res chain seq x y z
N GLY A 1 -55.63 40.46 2.08
CA GLY A 1 -54.33 40.82 2.66
C GLY A 1 -53.96 39.79 3.70
N SER A 2 -52.89 39.05 3.48
CA SER A 2 -52.15 38.36 4.55
C SER A 2 -50.70 38.33 4.12
N ARG A 3 -49.87 39.04 4.88
CA ARG A 3 -48.47 39.36 4.58
C ARG A 3 -47.64 38.26 5.24
N ILE A 4 -47.04 37.37 4.45
CA ILE A 4 -46.11 36.34 4.94
C ILE A 4 -44.83 37.05 5.36
N ARG A 5 -44.51 37.03 6.66
CA ARG A 5 -43.19 37.41 7.17
C ARG A 5 -42.27 36.19 7.07
N PRO A 6 -41.01 36.32 6.64
CA PRO A 6 -40.01 35.27 6.83
C PRO A 6 -39.50 35.28 8.27
N ASP A 7 -39.43 34.09 8.88
CA ASP A 7 -38.83 33.86 10.20
C ASP A 7 -37.30 34.05 10.16
N PRO A 8 -36.68 34.51 11.25
CA PRO A 8 -35.23 34.71 11.32
C PRO A 8 -34.50 33.36 11.46
N MET A 9 -33.40 33.25 10.73
CA MET A 9 -32.49 32.11 10.72
C MET A 9 -31.70 32.07 12.05
N GLU A 10 -32.08 31.20 12.98
CA GLU A 10 -31.28 30.94 14.19
C GLU A 10 -29.99 30.18 13.81
N ALA A 11 -28.85 30.84 13.99
CA ALA A 11 -27.55 30.21 13.93
C ALA A 11 -27.38 29.28 15.13
N SER A 12 -27.52 27.98 14.89
CA SER A 12 -27.23 26.95 15.89
C SER A 12 -25.72 26.92 16.12
N SER A 13 -25.27 27.40 17.28
CA SER A 13 -23.89 27.27 17.73
C SER A 13 -23.65 25.82 18.17
N SER A 14 -22.95 25.06 17.32
CA SER A 14 -22.46 23.73 17.68
C SER A 14 -21.26 23.88 18.62
N SER A 15 -21.48 23.73 19.92
CA SER A 15 -20.42 23.60 20.91
C SER A 15 -19.73 22.24 20.75
N SER A 16 -18.50 22.24 20.22
CA SER A 16 -17.64 21.04 20.23
C SER A 16 -17.30 20.64 21.66
N PRO A 17 -17.30 19.33 22.02
CA PRO A 17 -16.91 18.90 23.34
C PRO A 17 -15.40 19.11 23.54
N ALA A 18 -15.04 19.60 24.73
CA ALA A 18 -13.65 19.80 25.13
C ALA A 18 -12.86 18.48 24.99
N GLY A 19 -11.79 18.52 24.19
CA GLY A 19 -10.84 17.42 24.07
C GLY A 19 -10.14 17.10 25.39
N PRO A 20 -9.57 15.89 25.54
CA PRO A 20 -8.88 15.51 26.77
C PRO A 20 -7.71 16.46 27.05
N ALA A 21 -7.49 16.74 28.35
CA ALA A 21 -6.45 17.64 28.81
C ALA A 21 -5.07 17.26 28.24
N PRO A 22 -4.22 18.23 27.87
CA PRO A 22 -2.90 17.96 27.34
C PRO A 22 -2.08 17.19 28.38
N GLY A 23 -1.57 16.02 27.99
CA GLY A 23 -0.63 15.25 28.80
C GLY A 23 0.66 16.05 29.08
N PRO A 24 1.51 15.56 30.00
CA PRO A 24 2.80 16.19 30.28
C PRO A 24 3.61 16.34 28.97
N PRO A 25 4.41 17.41 28.83
CA PRO A 25 5.16 17.66 27.61
C PRO A 25 6.07 16.45 27.31
N PRO A 26 6.14 16.04 26.03
CA PRO A 26 6.99 14.93 25.64
C PRO A 26 8.43 15.22 26.04
N SER A 27 9.06 14.25 26.73
CA SER A 27 10.46 14.35 27.13
C SER A 27 11.34 14.42 25.88
N ILE A 28 12.27 15.38 25.85
CA ILE A 28 13.18 15.57 24.73
C ILE A 28 13.94 14.26 24.48
N PRO A 29 13.86 13.66 23.26
CA PRO A 29 14.54 12.41 22.99
C PRO A 29 16.06 12.55 23.15
N PRO A 30 16.77 11.51 23.62
CA PRO A 30 18.21 11.56 23.74
C PRO A 30 18.83 11.82 22.36
N SER A 31 19.70 12.83 22.26
CA SER A 31 20.36 13.13 21.00
C SER A 31 21.34 12.02 20.62
N GLY A 32 21.29 11.58 19.37
CA GLY A 32 22.38 10.81 18.77
C GLY A 32 23.69 11.59 18.77
N ASP A 33 24.81 10.85 18.63
CA ASP A 33 26.20 11.30 18.81
C ASP A 33 26.43 12.77 18.36
N GLN A 34 26.67 13.63 19.36
CA GLN A 34 27.11 15.04 19.32
C GLN A 34 26.07 16.17 19.14
N GLY A 35 24.77 15.92 19.27
CA GLY A 35 23.76 17.00 19.37
C GLY A 35 23.27 17.26 20.80
N VAL A 36 22.81 18.48 21.10
CA VAL A 36 21.95 18.78 22.27
C VAL A 36 20.65 19.36 21.74
N TRP A 37 19.53 18.71 22.06
CA TRP A 37 18.20 19.21 21.73
C TRP A 37 17.78 20.26 22.76
N ALA A 38 17.25 21.39 22.28
CA ALA A 38 16.66 22.44 23.11
C ALA A 38 15.18 22.60 22.76
N ASP A 39 14.33 22.75 23.79
CA ASP A 39 12.91 23.03 23.59
C ASP A 39 12.71 24.48 23.15
N VAL A 40 12.19 24.65 21.93
CA VAL A 40 11.88 25.96 21.34
C VAL A 40 10.38 26.28 21.39
N SER A 41 9.55 25.42 21.96
CA SER A 41 8.10 25.63 22.05
C SER A 41 7.72 26.98 22.69
N PRO A 42 8.37 27.45 23.78
CA PRO A 42 8.06 28.76 24.37
C PRO A 42 8.37 29.93 23.42
N LEU A 43 9.45 29.83 22.63
CA LEU A 43 9.84 30.84 21.66
C LEU A 43 8.81 30.95 20.53
N ILE A 44 8.39 29.80 20.00
CA ILE A 44 7.36 29.75 18.94
C ILE A 44 6.03 30.30 19.46
N ALA A 45 5.61 29.91 20.68
CA ALA A 45 4.37 30.40 21.27
C ALA A 45 4.39 31.93 21.47
N ALA A 46 5.51 32.51 21.92
CA ALA A 46 5.66 33.95 22.06
C ALA A 46 5.59 34.65 20.69
N ALA A 47 6.30 34.16 19.68
CA ALA A 47 6.25 34.72 18.33
C ALA A 47 4.84 34.66 17.72
N CYS A 48 4.11 33.56 17.92
CA CYS A 48 2.72 33.43 17.46
C CYS A 48 1.76 34.40 18.18
N ALA A 49 2.02 34.75 19.43
CA ALA A 49 1.19 35.70 20.18
C ALA A 49 1.35 37.14 19.68
N ASP A 50 2.48 37.47 19.06
CA ASP A 50 2.77 38.78 18.48
C ASP A 50 2.22 38.95 17.05
N LEU A 51 1.80 37.86 16.38
CA LEU A 51 1.21 37.90 15.04
C LEU A 51 -0.24 38.42 15.07
N GLN A 52 -0.59 39.27 14.11
CA GLN A 52 -1.96 39.74 13.88
C GLN A 52 -2.72 38.83 12.92
N ASP A 53 -4.06 38.95 12.94
CA ASP A 53 -4.92 38.21 12.01
C ASP A 53 -4.54 38.50 10.55
N GLY A 54 -4.24 37.45 9.80
CA GLY A 54 -3.83 37.53 8.40
C GLY A 54 -2.32 37.67 8.17
N GLU A 55 -1.52 37.73 9.23
CA GLU A 55 -0.06 37.66 9.12
C GLU A 55 0.43 36.20 9.05
N LEU A 56 1.47 35.96 8.27
CA LEU A 56 2.09 34.64 8.10
C LEU A 56 3.61 34.81 8.05
N VAL A 57 4.31 34.12 8.95
CA VAL A 57 5.78 34.02 8.90
C VAL A 57 6.15 32.86 7.98
N HIS A 58 6.87 33.16 6.90
CA HIS A 58 7.32 32.16 5.95
C HIS A 58 8.68 32.53 5.35
N GLY A 59 9.37 31.55 4.78
CA GLY A 59 10.61 31.79 4.05
C GLY A 59 10.37 32.54 2.74
N GLU A 60 11.41 33.18 2.19
CA GLU A 60 11.31 33.99 0.95
C GLU A 60 10.80 33.19 -0.25
N ASN A 61 11.01 31.87 -0.27
CA ASN A 61 10.61 30.97 -1.36
C ASN A 61 9.30 30.23 -1.09
N PHE A 62 8.55 30.58 -0.04
CA PHE A 62 7.29 29.93 0.29
C PHE A 62 6.17 30.39 -0.64
N SER A 63 5.34 29.45 -1.08
CA SER A 63 4.19 29.72 -1.93
C SER A 63 2.93 29.14 -1.30
N LEU A 64 1.90 29.99 -1.12
CA LEU A 64 0.58 29.54 -0.65
C LEU A 64 -0.05 28.53 -1.61
N PHE A 65 0.23 28.64 -2.91
CA PHE A 65 -0.23 27.67 -3.90
C PHE A 65 0.39 26.28 -3.65
N ALA A 66 1.68 26.23 -3.31
CA ALA A 66 2.34 24.98 -2.95
C ALA A 66 1.83 24.43 -1.60
N ALA A 67 1.46 25.31 -0.67
CA ALA A 67 0.87 24.91 0.61
C ALA A 67 -0.49 24.24 0.46
N MET A 68 -1.22 24.46 -0.63
CA MET A 68 -2.51 23.79 -0.89
C MET A 68 -2.38 22.28 -1.09
N SER A 69 -1.19 21.76 -1.40
CA SER A 69 -0.93 20.32 -1.49
C SER A 69 -0.23 19.75 -0.25
N ALA A 70 -0.06 20.54 0.81
CA ALA A 70 0.52 20.05 2.05
C ALA A 70 -0.41 19.05 2.74
N LEU A 71 0.17 17.98 3.31
CA LEU A 71 -0.56 17.03 4.14
C LEU A 71 -0.81 17.63 5.52
N GLU A 72 -2.02 17.45 6.04
CA GLU A 72 -2.41 17.85 7.39
C GLU A 72 -2.36 16.64 8.31
N ILE A 73 -1.46 16.68 9.30
CA ILE A 73 -1.33 15.61 10.30
C ILE A 73 -2.57 15.61 11.18
N MET A 74 -3.04 14.42 11.54
CA MET A 74 -4.27 14.17 12.32
C MET A 74 -5.58 14.47 11.59
N ASP A 75 -5.57 14.78 10.29
CA ASP A 75 -6.80 14.83 9.51
C ASP A 75 -7.15 13.43 8.94
N PRO A 76 -8.37 12.89 9.17
CA PRO A 76 -8.76 11.56 8.71
C PRO A 76 -8.67 11.29 7.20
N LYS A 77 -8.66 12.33 6.36
CA LYS A 77 -8.61 12.18 4.90
C LYS A 77 -7.21 12.44 4.35
N MET A 78 -6.41 13.27 5.03
CA MET A 78 -5.08 13.67 4.57
C MET A 78 -3.95 12.90 5.27
N ASP A 79 -4.18 12.37 6.47
CA ASP A 79 -3.20 11.61 7.24
C ASP A 79 -3.50 10.11 7.20
N SER A 80 -2.76 9.36 6.39
CA SER A 80 -2.89 7.90 6.36
C SER A 80 -2.43 7.20 7.64
N GLY A 81 -1.70 7.90 8.52
CA GLY A 81 -1.24 7.39 9.81
C GLY A 81 -2.29 7.46 10.93
N ILE A 82 -3.38 8.22 10.75
CA ILE A 82 -4.45 8.31 11.76
C ILE A 82 -5.37 7.08 11.73
N GLU A 83 -5.57 6.48 10.56
CA GLU A 83 -6.45 5.34 10.41
C GLU A 83 -5.74 4.08 10.91
N ARG A 84 -6.25 3.52 12.01
CA ARG A 84 -5.73 2.27 12.58
C ARG A 84 -6.22 1.11 11.74
N SER A 85 -5.50 0.77 10.69
CA SER A 85 -5.75 -0.41 9.82
C SER A 85 -5.45 -1.76 10.50
N GLY A 86 -5.35 -1.79 11.84
CA GLY A 86 -5.04 -2.98 12.64
C GLY A 86 -3.55 -3.25 12.79
N TYR A 87 -2.72 -2.84 11.83
CA TYR A 87 -1.26 -3.04 11.85
C TYR A 87 -0.51 -1.76 11.51
N TYR A 88 0.55 -1.48 12.27
CA TYR A 88 1.43 -0.32 12.06
C TYR A 88 2.58 -0.61 11.10
N SER A 89 2.86 -1.89 10.83
CA SER A 89 3.89 -2.30 9.88
C SER A 89 3.54 -3.60 9.16
N ILE A 90 4.17 -3.82 8.01
CA ILE A 90 4.08 -5.08 7.27
C ILE A 90 4.61 -6.23 8.14
N ASP A 91 5.67 -5.98 8.91
CA ASP A 91 6.30 -7.03 9.73
C ASP A 91 5.38 -7.45 10.89
N GLU A 92 4.63 -6.52 11.50
CA GLU A 92 3.59 -6.84 12.49
C GLU A 92 2.44 -7.67 11.89
N ALA A 93 1.93 -7.31 10.71
CA ALA A 93 0.90 -8.08 10.01
C ALA A 93 1.39 -9.51 9.67
N ILE A 94 2.67 -9.64 9.37
CA ILE A 94 3.31 -10.93 9.12
C ILE A 94 3.39 -11.78 10.39
N GLU A 95 3.78 -11.17 11.52
CA GLU A 95 3.85 -11.84 12.83
C GLU A 95 2.48 -12.33 13.30
N ASP A 96 1.42 -11.58 13.01
CA ASP A 96 0.03 -11.97 13.28
C ASP A 96 -0.52 -13.01 12.29
N GLY A 97 0.27 -13.41 11.30
CA GLY A 97 -0.06 -14.51 10.39
C GLY A 97 -0.99 -14.12 9.24
N ILE A 98 -1.10 -12.83 8.87
CA ILE A 98 -1.90 -12.37 7.73
C ILE A 98 -1.37 -12.90 6.39
N ALA A 99 -0.05 -13.06 6.27
CA ALA A 99 0.61 -13.58 5.09
C ALA A 99 1.48 -14.81 5.45
N PRO A 100 0.86 -15.98 5.68
CA PRO A 100 1.58 -17.20 6.02
C PRO A 100 2.32 -17.76 4.80
N VAL A 101 3.47 -18.41 5.06
CA VAL A 101 4.25 -19.15 4.06
C VAL A 101 4.75 -20.45 4.72
N PRO A 102 4.39 -21.66 4.23
CA PRO A 102 3.42 -21.94 3.16
C PRO A 102 2.00 -21.44 3.51
N LEU A 103 1.13 -21.26 2.51
CA LEU A 103 -0.23 -20.74 2.73
C LEU A 103 -1.10 -21.75 3.49
N SER A 104 -0.79 -23.03 3.37
CA SER A 104 -1.38 -24.11 4.17
C SER A 104 -0.41 -25.27 4.35
N LEU A 105 -0.54 -26.02 5.44
CA LEU A 105 0.19 -27.27 5.65
C LEU A 105 -0.37 -28.42 4.79
N ASP A 106 -1.66 -28.37 4.46
CA ASP A 106 -2.25 -29.28 3.48
C ASP A 106 -1.91 -28.82 2.06
N ARG A 107 -1.30 -29.70 1.27
CA ARG A 107 -0.84 -29.41 -0.10
C ARG A 107 -1.98 -29.04 -1.04
N THR A 108 -3.15 -29.66 -0.89
CA THR A 108 -4.29 -29.34 -1.77
C THR A 108 -4.81 -27.96 -1.46
N LEU A 109 -5.01 -27.64 -0.18
CA LEU A 109 -5.43 -26.32 0.25
C LEU A 109 -4.38 -25.24 -0.06
N ASP A 110 -3.08 -25.54 0.04
CA ASP A 110 -1.99 -24.61 -0.28
C ASP A 110 -2.02 -24.17 -1.75
N ILE A 111 -2.27 -25.11 -2.67
CA ILE A 111 -2.46 -24.81 -4.10
C ILE A 111 -3.72 -23.98 -4.31
N GLN A 112 -4.83 -24.30 -3.65
CA GLN A 112 -6.06 -23.51 -3.74
C GLN A 112 -5.84 -22.07 -3.29
N ARG A 113 -5.19 -21.87 -2.12
CA ARG A 113 -4.87 -20.52 -1.62
C ARG A 113 -3.89 -19.77 -2.51
N THR A 114 -2.93 -20.47 -3.11
CA THR A 114 -2.06 -19.88 -4.13
C THR A 114 -2.88 -19.34 -5.30
N LEU A 115 -3.83 -20.12 -5.81
CA LEU A 115 -4.70 -19.70 -6.92
C LEU A 115 -5.60 -18.52 -6.52
N ASP A 116 -6.15 -18.54 -5.31
CA ASP A 116 -6.96 -17.43 -4.77
C ASP A 116 -6.15 -16.12 -4.76
N VAL A 117 -4.89 -16.17 -4.32
CA VAL A 117 -3.99 -15.00 -4.32
C VAL A 117 -3.67 -14.52 -5.74
N ILE A 118 -3.41 -15.45 -6.66
CA ILE A 118 -3.13 -15.13 -8.08
C ILE A 118 -4.33 -14.44 -8.73
N ASP A 119 -5.54 -14.97 -8.52
CA ASP A 119 -6.78 -14.42 -9.09
C ASP A 119 -7.06 -13.00 -8.55
N HIS A 120 -6.84 -12.79 -7.25
CA HIS A 120 -6.99 -11.47 -6.65
C HIS A 120 -5.95 -10.48 -7.21
N LEU A 121 -4.70 -10.90 -7.37
CA LEU A 121 -3.64 -10.06 -7.95
C LEU A 121 -3.94 -9.65 -9.41
N PHE A 122 -4.51 -10.53 -10.23
CA PHE A 122 -4.98 -10.15 -11.57
C PHE A 122 -6.10 -9.11 -11.52
N SER A 123 -7.02 -9.25 -10.57
CA SER A 123 -8.08 -8.25 -10.36
C SER A 123 -7.50 -6.90 -9.93
N CYS A 124 -6.46 -6.89 -9.09
CA CYS A 124 -5.73 -5.68 -8.70
C CYS A 124 -5.03 -5.04 -9.91
N GLU A 125 -4.36 -5.82 -10.76
CA GLU A 125 -3.70 -5.33 -11.98
C GLU A 125 -4.72 -4.70 -12.94
N ALA A 126 -5.86 -5.36 -13.17
CA ALA A 126 -6.93 -4.82 -13.98
C ALA A 126 -7.54 -3.52 -13.40
N THR A 127 -7.55 -3.40 -12.07
CA THR A 127 -8.02 -2.19 -11.37
C THR A 127 -7.01 -1.05 -11.50
N TRP A 128 -5.71 -1.34 -11.43
CA TRP A 128 -4.66 -0.37 -11.71
C TRP A 128 -4.78 0.22 -13.12
N HIS A 129 -5.00 -0.62 -14.13
CA HIS A 129 -5.23 -0.17 -15.51
C HIS A 129 -6.48 0.71 -15.70
N LYS A 130 -7.38 0.80 -14.72
CA LYS A 130 -8.56 1.69 -14.75
C LYS A 130 -8.31 3.06 -14.11
N GLY A 131 -7.08 3.37 -13.73
CA GLY A 131 -6.71 4.67 -13.17
C GLY A 131 -6.63 4.69 -11.64
N HIS A 132 -6.51 3.55 -10.98
CA HIS A 132 -6.12 3.52 -9.56
C HIS A 132 -4.60 3.55 -9.42
N THR A 133 -4.08 3.89 -8.24
CA THR A 133 -2.63 3.85 -8.00
C THR A 133 -2.13 2.44 -7.79
N LEU A 134 -0.86 2.20 -8.10
CA LEU A 134 -0.22 0.90 -7.93
C LEU A 134 -0.09 0.51 -6.44
N ALA A 135 0.14 1.50 -5.57
CA ALA A 135 0.22 1.35 -4.12
C ALA A 135 -1.11 0.85 -3.52
N GLN A 136 -2.24 1.31 -4.04
CA GLN A 136 -3.58 0.97 -3.54
C GLN A 136 -4.18 -0.28 -4.20
N THR A 137 -3.48 -0.89 -5.16
CA THR A 137 -3.96 -2.05 -5.92
C THR A 137 -3.01 -3.22 -5.78
N VAL A 138 -2.05 -3.37 -6.69
CA VAL A 138 -1.16 -4.53 -6.80
C VAL A 138 -0.23 -4.66 -5.59
N PHE A 139 0.26 -3.54 -5.06
CA PHE A 139 1.16 -3.54 -3.90
C PHE A 139 0.44 -3.57 -2.54
N THR A 140 -0.88 -3.76 -2.52
CA THR A 140 -1.59 -4.14 -1.28
C THR A 140 -1.23 -5.56 -0.84
N CYS A 141 -0.71 -6.39 -1.76
CA CYS A 141 -0.33 -7.76 -1.48
C CYS A 141 1.05 -7.85 -0.80
N ILE A 142 1.08 -8.29 0.46
CA ILE A 142 2.30 -8.46 1.26
C ILE A 142 3.32 -9.39 0.57
N TYR A 143 2.85 -10.43 -0.15
CA TYR A 143 3.73 -11.35 -0.86
C TYR A 143 4.54 -10.67 -1.97
N LEU A 144 3.98 -9.64 -2.60
CA LEU A 144 4.67 -8.83 -3.61
C LEU A 144 5.62 -7.82 -2.97
N MET A 145 5.28 -7.28 -1.80
CA MET A 145 6.13 -6.35 -1.07
C MET A 145 7.37 -7.01 -0.45
N LYS A 146 7.25 -8.29 -0.04
CA LYS A 146 8.31 -9.06 0.64
C LYS A 146 8.56 -10.38 -0.09
N MET A 147 9.02 -10.30 -1.33
CA MET A 147 9.17 -11.47 -2.19
C MET A 147 10.22 -12.49 -1.70
N GLU A 148 11.18 -12.07 -0.87
CA GLU A 148 12.17 -12.95 -0.26
C GLU A 148 11.50 -14.04 0.58
N ARG A 149 10.31 -13.76 1.14
CA ARG A 149 9.57 -14.71 1.97
C ARG A 149 8.97 -15.85 1.18
N ILE A 150 8.54 -15.60 -0.05
CA ILE A 150 7.91 -16.60 -0.92
C ILE A 150 8.91 -17.38 -1.77
N SER A 151 10.22 -17.17 -1.60
CA SER A 151 11.29 -17.83 -2.37
C SER A 151 11.18 -19.37 -2.41
N SER A 152 10.66 -19.98 -1.35
CA SER A 152 10.44 -21.42 -1.23
C SER A 152 9.21 -21.92 -2.00
N HIS A 153 8.26 -21.02 -2.29
CA HIS A 153 6.99 -21.33 -2.95
C HIS A 153 7.07 -20.99 -4.45
N ALA A 154 7.62 -21.91 -5.23
CA ALA A 154 8.02 -21.69 -6.62
C ALA A 154 6.92 -21.09 -7.54
N VAL A 155 5.67 -21.50 -7.38
CA VAL A 155 4.54 -21.02 -8.22
C VAL A 155 4.20 -19.57 -7.92
N LEU A 156 3.89 -19.26 -6.66
CA LEU A 156 3.61 -17.90 -6.22
C LEU A 156 4.79 -16.96 -6.49
N ASN A 157 6.03 -17.39 -6.21
CA ASN A 157 7.22 -16.58 -6.45
C ASN A 157 7.44 -16.25 -7.93
N SER A 158 7.32 -17.24 -8.82
CA SER A 158 7.48 -17.00 -10.26
C SER A 158 6.37 -16.08 -10.80
N PHE A 159 5.14 -16.26 -10.32
CA PHE A 159 4.01 -15.39 -10.66
C PHE A 159 4.22 -13.95 -10.19
N CYS A 160 4.51 -13.73 -8.91
CA CYS A 160 4.74 -12.40 -8.36
C CYS A 160 5.88 -11.66 -9.07
N ARG A 161 6.95 -12.37 -9.42
CA ARG A 161 8.06 -11.80 -10.21
C ARG A 161 7.62 -11.33 -11.59
N ILE A 162 6.82 -12.13 -12.29
CA ILE A 162 6.30 -11.74 -13.61
C ILE A 162 5.33 -10.58 -13.48
N LEU A 163 4.40 -10.62 -12.53
CA LEU A 163 3.45 -9.53 -12.32
C LEU A 163 4.18 -8.20 -12.08
N ARG A 164 5.20 -8.21 -11.23
CA ARG A 164 6.06 -7.05 -10.99
C ARG A 164 6.77 -6.57 -12.27
N ALA A 165 7.39 -7.49 -13.00
CA ALA A 165 8.09 -7.16 -14.25
C ALA A 165 7.13 -6.60 -15.31
N THR A 166 5.90 -7.11 -15.39
CA THR A 166 4.83 -6.61 -16.26
C THR A 166 4.43 -5.20 -15.86
N CYS A 167 4.14 -4.95 -14.57
CA CYS A 167 3.81 -3.61 -14.07
C CYS A 167 4.93 -2.60 -14.40
N ASN A 168 6.19 -2.97 -14.17
CA ASN A 168 7.33 -2.12 -14.49
C ASN A 168 7.47 -1.85 -16.00
N SER A 169 7.23 -2.87 -16.83
CA SER A 169 7.25 -2.72 -18.28
C SER A 169 6.14 -1.80 -18.78
N VAL A 170 4.93 -1.94 -18.23
CA VAL A 170 3.79 -1.06 -18.54
C VAL A 170 4.10 0.38 -18.14
N ILE A 171 4.63 0.63 -16.94
CA ILE A 171 5.05 1.97 -16.49
C ILE A 171 6.08 2.55 -17.45
N SER A 172 7.13 1.79 -17.79
CA SER A 172 8.18 2.23 -18.71
C SER A 172 7.63 2.60 -20.10
N VAL A 173 6.73 1.79 -20.65
CA VAL A 173 6.09 2.06 -21.95
C VAL A 173 5.21 3.31 -21.86
N VAL A 174 4.37 3.43 -20.83
CA VAL A 174 3.41 4.53 -20.68
C VAL A 174 4.12 5.86 -20.41
N SER A 175 5.17 5.85 -19.58
CA SER A 175 6.01 7.04 -19.33
C SER A 175 6.73 7.55 -20.58
N THR A 176 6.94 6.71 -21.60
CA THR A 176 7.50 7.13 -22.90
C THR A 176 6.43 7.44 -23.95
N ALA A 177 5.20 7.00 -23.71
CA ALA A 177 4.07 7.33 -24.54
C ALA A 177 3.62 8.78 -24.30
N ARG A 178 2.96 9.38 -25.29
CA ARG A 178 2.32 10.71 -25.14
C ARG A 178 1.02 10.60 -24.34
N THR A 179 1.11 10.06 -23.13
CA THR A 179 -0.01 9.93 -22.20
C THR A 179 0.05 11.04 -21.16
N HIS A 180 -1.10 11.36 -20.59
CA HIS A 180 -1.21 12.30 -19.49
C HIS A 180 -1.20 11.52 -18.17
N GLU A 181 -0.18 11.77 -17.34
CA GLU A 181 -0.08 11.15 -16.01
C GLU A 181 -1.30 11.53 -15.16
N GLU A 182 -1.82 10.56 -14.40
CA GLU A 182 -3.01 10.68 -13.54
C GLU A 182 -4.36 10.84 -14.28
N GLU A 183 -4.35 11.05 -15.60
CA GLU A 183 -5.55 11.01 -16.46
C GLU A 183 -5.69 9.67 -17.17
N ASP A 184 -4.63 9.23 -17.87
CA ASP A 184 -4.64 7.98 -18.64
C ASP A 184 -4.19 6.78 -17.78
N LEU A 185 -3.12 6.96 -17.01
CA LEU A 185 -2.58 5.96 -16.11
C LEU A 185 -1.75 6.61 -14.99
N PHE A 186 -1.78 6.00 -13.81
CA PHE A 186 -0.82 6.30 -12.75
C PHE A 186 0.51 5.57 -13.01
N THR A 187 1.53 6.34 -13.42
CA THR A 187 2.93 5.89 -13.64
C THR A 187 3.78 5.98 -12.37
N MET A 188 3.35 6.80 -11.40
CA MET A 188 4.07 7.03 -10.15
C MET A 188 4.08 5.79 -9.25
N SER A 189 5.29 5.37 -8.88
CA SER A 189 5.52 4.19 -8.05
C SER A 189 5.75 4.48 -6.57
N PHE A 190 5.87 5.75 -6.16
CA PHE A 190 6.03 6.16 -4.76
C PHE A 190 7.09 5.37 -3.95
N GLY A 191 8.19 4.96 -4.60
CA GLY A 191 9.25 4.19 -3.96
C GLY A 191 8.96 2.70 -3.76
N LEU A 192 7.88 2.17 -4.35
CA LEU A 192 7.55 0.75 -4.32
C LEU A 192 8.64 -0.08 -5.01
N PRO A 193 8.91 -1.32 -4.53
CA PRO A 193 9.99 -2.16 -5.03
C PRO A 193 9.62 -2.83 -6.36
N LEU A 194 9.50 -2.04 -7.42
CA LEU A 194 9.14 -2.47 -8.79
C LEU A 194 10.27 -3.12 -9.56
N ASN A 195 11.51 -2.80 -9.20
CA ASN A 195 12.69 -3.42 -9.76
C ASN A 195 13.28 -4.34 -8.69
N GLY A 196 13.58 -5.57 -9.04
CA GLY A 196 14.45 -6.39 -8.21
C GLY A 196 15.34 -7.32 -9.00
N GLU A 197 16.31 -7.87 -8.26
CA GLU A 197 17.37 -8.67 -8.85
C GLU A 197 16.81 -9.95 -9.51
N GLY A 198 17.16 -10.16 -10.78
CA GLY A 198 16.75 -11.35 -11.54
C GLY A 198 15.42 -11.25 -12.28
N ASP A 199 14.75 -10.08 -12.28
CA ASP A 199 13.51 -9.88 -13.04
C ASP A 199 13.69 -10.09 -14.56
N ASP A 200 14.88 -9.84 -15.11
CA ASP A 200 15.22 -10.14 -16.52
C ASP A 200 15.05 -11.61 -16.89
N LYS A 201 15.11 -12.50 -15.89
CA LYS A 201 14.99 -13.95 -16.07
C LYS A 201 13.60 -14.47 -15.69
N CYS A 202 12.64 -13.60 -15.35
CA CYS A 202 11.32 -13.99 -14.84
C CYS A 202 10.60 -15.00 -15.76
N LEU A 203 10.61 -14.79 -17.08
CA LEU A 203 10.01 -15.70 -18.06
C LEU A 203 10.67 -17.09 -18.06
N SER A 204 12.00 -17.15 -17.94
CA SER A 204 12.72 -18.43 -17.89
C SER A 204 12.37 -19.21 -16.61
N VAL A 205 12.22 -18.51 -15.48
CA VAL A 205 11.81 -19.11 -14.21
C VAL A 205 10.37 -19.62 -14.31
N LEU A 206 9.44 -18.84 -14.87
CA LEU A 206 8.06 -19.29 -15.05
C LEU A 206 7.97 -20.54 -15.93
N ASN A 207 8.65 -20.55 -17.09
CA ASN A 207 8.65 -21.71 -17.97
C ASN A 207 9.19 -22.97 -17.27
N SER A 208 10.21 -22.83 -16.42
CA SER A 208 10.76 -23.94 -15.64
C SER A 208 9.77 -24.49 -14.60
N VAL A 209 8.98 -23.60 -13.98
CA VAL A 209 7.93 -23.95 -13.02
C VAL A 209 6.76 -24.62 -13.74
N GLU A 210 6.32 -24.07 -14.86
CA GLU A 210 5.25 -24.63 -15.70
C GLU A 210 5.61 -26.04 -16.18
N GLU A 211 6.84 -26.25 -16.67
CA GLU A 211 7.29 -27.57 -17.12
C GLU A 211 7.28 -28.58 -15.96
N THR A 212 7.67 -28.14 -14.77
CA THR A 212 7.67 -28.96 -13.56
C THR A 212 6.26 -29.37 -13.15
N ILE A 213 5.32 -28.43 -13.12
CA ILE A 213 3.89 -28.71 -12.86
C ILE A 213 3.34 -29.66 -13.93
N SER A 214 3.66 -29.42 -15.21
CA SER A 214 3.23 -30.27 -16.33
C SER A 214 3.75 -31.70 -16.23
N ARG A 215 5.00 -31.89 -15.77
CA ARG A 215 5.56 -33.23 -15.48
C ARG A 215 4.82 -33.90 -14.31
N GLN A 216 4.59 -33.18 -13.22
CA GLN A 216 3.86 -33.70 -12.06
C GLN A 216 2.42 -34.12 -12.42
N LEU A 217 1.73 -33.31 -13.21
CA LEU A 217 0.38 -33.61 -13.68
C LEU A 217 0.35 -34.87 -14.55
N ARG A 218 1.31 -35.03 -15.47
CA ARG A 218 1.45 -36.24 -16.30
C ARG A 218 1.71 -37.49 -15.45
N ALA A 219 2.58 -37.38 -14.46
CA ALA A 219 2.89 -38.48 -13.53
C ALA A 219 1.67 -38.86 -12.66
N CYS A 220 0.89 -37.88 -12.20
CA CYS A 220 -0.32 -38.14 -11.40
C CYS A 220 -1.39 -38.85 -12.25
N LYS A 221 -1.59 -38.39 -13.50
CA LYS A 221 -2.51 -39.02 -14.45
C LYS A 221 -2.13 -40.48 -14.75
N SER A 222 -0.85 -40.77 -14.97
CA SER A 222 -0.39 -42.15 -15.24
C SER A 222 -0.57 -43.07 -14.03
N GLN A 223 -0.32 -42.58 -12.82
CA GLN A 223 -0.55 -43.33 -11.58
C GLN A 223 -2.04 -43.61 -11.34
N ALA A 224 -2.92 -42.64 -11.59
CA ALA A 224 -4.37 -42.82 -11.47
C ALA A 224 -4.90 -43.88 -12.45
N LEU A 225 -4.40 -43.87 -13.70
CA LEU A 225 -4.73 -44.87 -14.71
C LEU A 225 -4.26 -46.28 -14.32
N SER A 226 -3.07 -46.39 -13.73
CA SER A 226 -2.54 -47.68 -13.26
C SER A 226 -3.36 -48.24 -12.10
N LYS A 227 -3.70 -47.41 -11.10
CA LYS A 227 -4.54 -47.82 -9.96
C LYS A 227 -5.92 -48.30 -10.41
N LYS A 228 -6.54 -47.65 -11.41
CA LYS A 228 -7.84 -48.07 -11.94
C LYS A 228 -7.77 -49.47 -12.58
N LYS A 229 -6.71 -49.78 -13.33
CA LYS A 229 -6.51 -51.11 -13.93
C LYS A 229 -6.30 -52.22 -12.91
N THR A 230 -5.72 -51.92 -11.73
CA THR A 230 -5.51 -52.90 -10.66
C THR A 230 -6.77 -53.18 -9.83
N LEU A 231 -7.76 -52.28 -9.85
CA LEU A 231 -9.04 -52.42 -9.13
C LEU A 231 -10.14 -53.11 -9.96
N GLU A 232 -10.00 -53.16 -11.28
CA GLU A 232 -10.97 -53.78 -12.21
C GLU A 232 -10.55 -55.20 -12.68
N GLY A 233 -9.47 -55.76 -12.14
CA GLY A 233 -8.98 -57.12 -12.43
C GLY A 233 -8.91 -57.99 -11.19
#